data_AF-A0A1V9YDA5-F1
#
_entry.id   AF-A0A1V9YDA5-F1
#
_cell.length_a   1.000
_cell.length_b   1.000
_cell.length_c   1.000
_cell.angle_alpha   90.00
_cell.angle_beta   90.00
_cell.angle_gamma   90.00
#
_symmetry.space_group_name_H-M   'P 1'
#
loop_
_entity.id
_entity.type
_entity.pdbx_description
1 polymer ?
#
loop_
_entity_poly.entity_id
_entity_poly.type
_entity_poly.pdbx_seq_one_letter_code
_entity_poly.pdbx_strand_id
1 'polypeptide(L)'
;MVSAPKSWGRADFAGGDFLCPPQYIAPYVSIQFSNQGSCITNKEDNHEVDITMASQALLALGPNYDFLEACSRSTMQFETQCVSFLQDANIFLTNTFTLADWVEISQLSHATKLYIQSQGPISVVQYIGNTSGTFLLDTNIFDVDDEGYHLYGWFYLIQWIKGIREVIQFKGERGYINSISARNAIHVAPVNSLEIPLNVAYFCRCILLYVTAVLFFVACIAFYYITTSKGAIEGINMFAINRVTGLVWIGRPLLFLRVWIAAALWCFTSPIEHQASINRSCYVVDVDYEIACKSGSVVIGDKLRFVGLIFLAIGLVFLCYIVQRFRFPHIQERQVSSYLLYATALHHFKQDHWIYQNVYYIDRASAAIN
;
A
#
# COMPACT_ATOMS: atom_id res chain seq x y z
N MET A 1 2.72 20.55 -20.63
CA MET A 1 2.80 20.93 -22.07
C MET A 1 1.93 19.98 -22.86
N VAL A 2 1.05 20.44 -23.76
CA VAL A 2 0.19 19.57 -24.60
C VAL A 2 0.06 20.17 -26.00
N SER A 3 -0.08 19.32 -27.01
CA SER A 3 -0.33 19.71 -28.40
C SER A 3 -1.32 18.74 -29.04
N ALA A 4 -1.97 19.18 -30.10
CA ALA A 4 -2.85 18.35 -30.93
C ALA A 4 -2.10 17.86 -32.18
N PRO A 5 -2.32 16.60 -32.62
CA PRO A 5 -1.87 16.16 -33.93
C PRO A 5 -2.38 17.07 -35.06
N LYS A 6 -1.57 17.24 -36.09
CA LYS A 6 -1.87 18.05 -37.30
C LYS A 6 -3.18 17.65 -37.96
N SER A 7 -3.45 16.35 -38.01
CA SER A 7 -4.63 15.78 -38.65
C SER A 7 -5.94 16.22 -37.99
N TRP A 8 -5.89 16.64 -36.73
CA TRP A 8 -7.07 17.14 -36.00
C TRP A 8 -7.37 18.60 -36.32
N GLY A 9 -6.40 19.36 -36.84
CA GLY A 9 -6.55 20.79 -37.11
C GLY A 9 -6.80 21.62 -35.83
N ARG A 10 -7.21 22.89 -35.99
CA ARG A 10 -7.70 23.74 -34.89
C ARG A 10 -9.16 23.42 -34.60
N ALA A 11 -9.45 22.17 -34.26
CA ALA A 11 -10.82 21.73 -34.09
C ALA A 11 -11.33 21.88 -32.66
N ASP A 12 -12.65 21.97 -32.59
CA ASP A 12 -13.43 22.10 -31.38
C ASP A 12 -13.43 20.75 -30.63
N PHE A 13 -12.51 20.58 -29.68
CA PHE A 13 -12.37 19.32 -28.93
C PHE A 13 -13.59 19.13 -28.02
N ALA A 14 -14.39 18.11 -28.26
CA ALA A 14 -15.64 17.84 -27.57
C ALA A 14 -15.48 16.66 -26.59
N GLY A 15 -14.40 16.66 -25.81
CA GLY A 15 -13.87 15.42 -25.27
C GLY A 15 -13.05 15.52 -24.00
N GLY A 16 -12.38 14.41 -23.73
CA GLY A 16 -11.96 13.88 -22.45
C GLY A 16 -11.93 12.36 -22.62
N ASP A 17 -12.24 11.60 -21.58
CA ASP A 17 -12.33 10.15 -21.68
C ASP A 17 -13.35 9.72 -22.77
N PHE A 18 -12.87 9.08 -23.84
CA PHE A 18 -13.72 8.72 -24.98
C PHE A 18 -14.75 7.62 -24.66
N LEU A 19 -14.61 6.96 -23.50
CA LEU A 19 -15.59 6.02 -22.96
C LEU A 19 -16.82 6.73 -22.37
N CYS A 20 -16.74 8.04 -22.19
CA CYS A 20 -17.84 8.88 -21.71
C CYS A 20 -18.61 9.51 -22.88
N PRO A 21 -19.85 10.00 -22.63
CA PRO A 21 -20.58 10.77 -23.62
C PRO A 21 -19.78 12.01 -24.07
N PRO A 22 -19.90 12.42 -25.35
CA PRO A 22 -19.29 13.65 -25.84
C PRO A 22 -19.64 14.86 -24.98
N GLN A 23 -18.65 15.72 -24.76
CA GLN A 23 -18.75 16.87 -23.87
C GLN A 23 -18.86 18.16 -24.68
N TYR A 24 -19.00 19.29 -23.97
CA TYR A 24 -19.00 20.60 -24.60
C TYR A 24 -17.64 20.91 -25.21
N ILE A 25 -17.64 21.67 -26.29
CA ILE A 25 -16.44 22.07 -27.02
C ILE A 25 -15.46 22.83 -26.10
N ALA A 26 -14.18 22.47 -26.18
CA ALA A 26 -13.05 23.09 -25.52
C ALA A 26 -11.95 23.45 -26.53
N PRO A 27 -11.21 24.56 -26.32
CA PRO A 27 -10.12 24.99 -27.19
C PRO A 27 -8.78 24.27 -26.92
N TYR A 28 -8.80 23.16 -26.17
CA TYR A 28 -7.60 22.42 -25.76
C TYR A 28 -7.84 20.92 -25.81
N VAL A 29 -6.75 20.15 -25.96
CA VAL A 29 -6.79 18.70 -25.94
C VAL A 29 -7.11 18.24 -24.52
N SER A 30 -8.23 17.54 -24.39
CA SER A 30 -8.66 16.94 -23.13
C SER A 30 -8.02 15.55 -22.93
N ILE A 31 -8.12 15.02 -21.72
CA ILE A 31 -7.55 13.72 -21.34
C ILE A 31 -8.00 12.61 -22.29
N GLN A 32 -7.18 11.58 -22.40
CA GLN A 32 -7.55 10.32 -23.04
C GLN A 32 -8.45 9.49 -22.09
N PHE A 33 -8.62 8.19 -22.36
CA PHE A 33 -9.38 7.35 -21.43
C PHE A 33 -8.76 7.27 -20.04
N SER A 34 -9.57 7.26 -19.00
CA SER A 34 -9.13 7.13 -17.61
C SER A 34 -9.40 5.71 -17.13
N ASN A 35 -8.41 5.07 -16.50
CA ASN A 35 -8.61 3.78 -15.85
C ASN A 35 -9.63 3.81 -14.69
N GLN A 36 -9.93 5.00 -14.16
CA GLN A 36 -10.97 5.24 -13.15
C GLN A 36 -12.34 5.57 -13.76
N GLY A 37 -12.47 5.65 -15.09
CA GLY A 37 -13.72 6.03 -15.78
C GLY A 37 -14.16 7.46 -15.45
N SER A 38 -13.20 8.39 -15.37
CA SER A 38 -13.43 9.77 -14.93
C SER A 38 -14.03 10.64 -16.05
N CYS A 39 -15.36 10.72 -16.10
CA CYS A 39 -16.09 11.60 -17.04
C CYS A 39 -16.14 13.07 -16.60
N ILE A 40 -15.01 13.64 -16.17
CA ILE A 40 -14.94 15.05 -15.78
C ILE A 40 -15.02 15.92 -17.04
N THR A 41 -15.87 16.95 -17.01
CA THR A 41 -16.09 17.86 -18.13
C THR A 41 -14.84 18.65 -18.46
N ASN A 42 -14.40 18.58 -19.72
CA ASN A 42 -13.28 19.31 -20.32
C ASN A 42 -12.01 19.22 -19.46
N LYS A 43 -11.75 18.03 -18.91
CA LYS A 43 -10.52 17.80 -18.16
C LYS A 43 -9.35 17.78 -19.14
N GLU A 44 -8.49 18.78 -19.03
CA GLU A 44 -7.31 18.93 -19.87
C GLU A 44 -6.34 17.75 -19.69
N ASP A 45 -5.75 17.27 -20.80
CA ASP A 45 -4.57 16.42 -20.67
C ASP A 45 -3.39 17.25 -20.18
N ASN A 46 -2.39 16.61 -19.59
CA ASN A 46 -1.15 17.30 -19.26
C ASN A 46 0.04 16.36 -19.26
N HIS A 47 1.14 16.82 -19.89
CA HIS A 47 2.46 16.26 -19.66
C HIS A 47 3.21 17.11 -18.63
N GLU A 48 3.44 16.53 -17.45
CA GLU A 48 4.46 17.01 -16.51
C GLU A 48 5.83 16.58 -17.05
N VAL A 49 6.49 17.50 -17.76
CA VAL A 49 7.79 17.28 -18.40
C VAL A 49 8.87 17.90 -17.53
N ASP A 50 9.78 17.06 -17.05
CA ASP A 50 11.02 17.47 -16.41
C ASP A 50 12.16 17.52 -17.44
N ILE A 51 13.27 18.22 -17.14
CA ILE A 51 14.41 18.40 -18.03
C ILE A 51 14.95 17.04 -18.51
N THR A 52 14.94 16.03 -17.65
CA THR A 52 15.37 14.67 -17.97
C THR A 52 14.50 14.03 -19.06
N MET A 53 13.17 14.20 -19.00
CA MET A 53 12.23 13.69 -19.99
C MET A 53 12.37 14.46 -21.31
N ALA A 54 12.55 15.77 -21.25
CA ALA A 54 12.80 16.60 -22.43
C ALA A 54 14.09 16.20 -23.14
N SER A 55 15.18 16.04 -22.40
CA SER A 55 16.47 15.58 -22.92
C SER A 55 16.37 14.19 -23.57
N GLN A 56 15.67 13.24 -22.94
CA GLN A 56 15.45 11.90 -23.53
C GLN A 56 14.68 11.96 -24.85
N ALA A 57 13.62 12.79 -24.92
CA ALA A 57 12.83 12.94 -26.14
C ALA A 57 13.63 13.60 -27.27
N LEU A 58 14.36 14.68 -26.99
CA LEU A 58 15.22 15.37 -27.98
C LEU A 58 16.37 14.47 -28.46
N LEU A 59 16.98 13.67 -27.57
CA LEU A 59 17.99 12.68 -27.94
C LEU A 59 17.44 11.64 -28.92
N ALA A 60 16.20 11.17 -28.69
CA ALA A 60 15.55 10.23 -29.59
C ALA A 60 15.22 10.87 -30.96
N LEU A 61 14.72 12.10 -30.98
CA LEU A 61 14.36 12.78 -32.25
C LEU A 61 15.58 13.13 -33.11
N GLY A 62 16.72 13.40 -32.48
CA GLY A 62 17.98 13.73 -33.15
C GLY A 62 18.30 15.22 -33.17
N PRO A 63 19.53 15.57 -33.61
CA PRO A 63 20.08 16.93 -33.49
C PRO A 63 19.45 17.97 -34.41
N ASN A 64 18.81 17.52 -35.50
CA ASN A 64 18.20 18.40 -36.51
C ASN A 64 16.69 18.57 -36.33
N TYR A 65 16.13 18.12 -35.20
CA TYR A 65 14.70 18.19 -34.94
C TYR A 65 14.24 19.64 -34.70
N ASP A 66 13.21 20.07 -35.43
CA ASP A 66 12.62 21.40 -35.26
C ASP A 66 11.58 21.40 -34.12
N PHE A 67 12.03 21.74 -32.91
CA PHE A 67 11.15 21.88 -31.76
C PHE A 67 10.26 23.14 -31.81
N LEU A 68 10.52 24.10 -32.72
CA LEU A 68 9.65 25.27 -32.89
C LEU A 68 8.33 24.86 -33.53
N GLU A 69 8.35 23.98 -34.54
CA GLU A 69 7.12 23.43 -35.13
C GLU A 69 6.28 22.70 -34.07
N ALA A 70 6.94 21.90 -33.22
CA ALA A 70 6.28 21.17 -32.14
C ALA A 70 5.52 22.11 -31.17
N CYS A 71 6.17 23.22 -30.78
CA CYS A 71 5.57 24.20 -29.86
C CYS A 71 4.50 25.08 -30.51
N SER A 72 4.55 25.32 -31.83
CA SER A 72 3.61 26.20 -32.55
C SER A 72 2.15 25.76 -32.47
N ARG A 73 1.91 24.45 -32.26
CA ARG A 73 0.57 23.85 -32.12
C ARG A 73 0.25 23.48 -30.67
N SER A 74 1.06 23.93 -29.72
CA SER A 74 0.75 23.75 -28.31
C SER A 74 -0.60 24.38 -27.99
N THR A 75 -1.45 23.63 -27.30
CA THR A 75 -2.71 24.16 -26.80
C THR A 75 -2.44 25.07 -25.60
N MET A 76 -3.43 25.89 -25.23
CA MET A 76 -3.36 26.76 -24.05
C MET A 76 -2.32 27.89 -24.06
N GLN A 77 -1.92 28.39 -25.23
CA GLN A 77 -0.98 29.53 -25.34
C GLN A 77 0.39 29.27 -24.67
N PHE A 78 0.80 28.00 -24.57
CA PHE A 78 2.07 27.58 -23.97
C PHE A 78 3.28 27.66 -24.91
N GLU A 79 3.11 28.23 -26.10
CA GLU A 79 4.13 28.23 -27.16
C GLU A 79 5.46 28.84 -26.68
N THR A 80 5.43 30.00 -26.03
CA THR A 80 6.65 30.68 -25.58
C THR A 80 7.39 29.92 -24.49
N GLN A 81 6.68 29.36 -23.50
CA GLN A 81 7.30 28.56 -22.45
C GLN A 81 7.79 27.20 -22.96
N CYS A 82 7.09 26.61 -23.93
CA CYS A 82 7.52 25.40 -24.61
C CYS A 82 8.85 25.63 -25.33
N VAL A 83 8.95 26.70 -26.12
CA VAL A 83 10.17 27.06 -26.86
C VAL A 83 11.32 27.33 -25.89
N SER A 84 11.13 28.16 -24.86
CA SER A 84 12.21 28.47 -23.92
C SER A 84 12.73 27.23 -23.19
N PHE A 85 11.82 26.36 -22.74
CA PHE A 85 12.19 25.15 -22.01
C PHE A 85 12.92 24.12 -22.89
N LEU A 86 12.43 23.90 -24.12
CA LEU A 86 13.10 22.98 -25.05
C LEU A 86 14.42 23.56 -25.55
N GLN A 87 14.55 24.88 -25.68
CA GLN A 87 15.80 25.54 -25.99
C GLN A 87 16.84 25.32 -24.88
N ASP A 88 16.46 25.44 -23.61
CA ASP A 88 17.35 25.16 -22.47
C ASP A 88 17.80 23.69 -22.46
N ALA A 89 16.86 22.76 -22.73
CA ALA A 89 17.17 21.34 -22.86
C ALA A 89 18.12 21.06 -24.03
N ASN A 90 17.92 21.74 -25.16
CA ASN A 90 18.78 21.62 -26.35
C ASN A 90 20.19 22.14 -26.08
N ILE A 91 20.32 23.29 -25.41
CA ILE A 91 21.61 23.86 -24.98
C ILE A 91 22.34 22.87 -24.07
N PHE A 92 21.65 22.30 -23.07
CA PHE A 92 22.21 21.28 -22.20
C PHE A 92 22.73 20.07 -22.98
N LEU A 93 21.95 19.56 -23.94
CA LEU A 93 22.35 18.43 -24.78
C LEU A 93 23.58 18.75 -25.64
N THR A 94 23.61 19.90 -26.30
CA THR A 94 24.75 20.31 -27.14
C THR A 94 26.05 20.49 -26.36
N ASN A 95 25.97 20.82 -25.07
CA ASN A 95 27.14 20.93 -24.20
C ASN A 95 27.59 19.59 -23.60
N THR A 96 26.69 18.61 -23.52
CA THR A 96 26.91 17.34 -22.82
C THR A 96 27.26 16.19 -23.75
N PHE A 97 26.64 16.14 -24.95
CA PHE A 97 26.79 15.06 -25.91
C PHE A 97 27.50 15.53 -27.18
N THR A 98 28.32 14.67 -27.79
CA THR A 98 28.85 14.94 -29.12
C THR A 98 27.78 14.72 -30.19
N LEU A 99 27.93 15.34 -31.36
CA LEU A 99 27.02 15.13 -32.48
C LEU A 99 26.94 13.65 -32.90
N ALA A 100 28.06 12.92 -32.81
CA ALA A 100 28.11 11.50 -33.14
C ALA A 100 27.27 10.66 -32.15
N ASP A 101 27.43 10.91 -30.85
CA ASP A 101 26.67 10.19 -29.80
C ASP A 101 25.16 10.44 -29.96
N TRP A 102 24.76 11.68 -30.26
CA TRP A 102 23.36 12.02 -30.46
C TRP A 102 22.78 11.32 -31.69
N VAL A 103 23.52 11.29 -32.80
CA VAL A 103 23.08 10.57 -34.01
C VAL A 103 22.92 9.08 -33.73
N GLU A 104 23.86 8.46 -33.01
CA GLU A 104 23.77 7.04 -32.62
C GLU A 104 22.49 6.75 -31.81
N ILE A 105 22.20 7.58 -30.79
CA ILE A 105 20.99 7.44 -29.98
C ILE A 105 19.72 7.62 -30.81
N SER A 106 19.70 8.62 -31.71
CA SER A 106 18.55 8.86 -32.58
C SER A 106 18.29 7.68 -33.53
N GLN A 107 19.34 7.03 -34.05
CA GLN A 107 19.23 5.84 -34.90
C GLN A 107 18.64 4.65 -34.13
N LEU A 108 19.03 4.43 -32.88
CA LEU A 108 18.44 3.39 -32.03
C LEU A 108 16.94 3.63 -31.80
N SER A 109 16.55 4.89 -31.62
CA SER A 109 15.15 5.27 -31.42
C SER A 109 14.29 5.10 -32.68
N HIS A 110 14.90 5.18 -33.87
CA HIS A 110 14.21 5.06 -35.15
C HIS A 110 13.51 3.72 -35.32
N ALA A 111 14.13 2.62 -34.87
CA ALA A 111 13.52 1.29 -34.89
C ALA A 111 12.22 1.24 -34.05
N THR A 112 12.23 1.87 -32.88
CA THR A 112 11.05 1.98 -32.00
C THR A 112 9.94 2.81 -32.65
N LYS A 113 10.29 3.93 -33.28
CA LYS A 113 9.35 4.76 -34.04
C LYS A 113 8.67 3.95 -35.15
N LEU A 114 9.44 3.22 -35.97
CA LEU A 114 8.91 2.37 -37.04
C LEU A 114 8.01 1.24 -36.51
N TYR A 115 8.37 0.62 -35.37
CA TYR A 115 7.55 -0.42 -34.75
C TYR A 115 6.18 0.12 -34.32
N ILE A 116 6.16 1.29 -33.68
CA ILE A 116 4.92 1.95 -33.25
C ILE A 116 4.14 2.48 -34.46
N GLN A 117 4.78 2.82 -35.57
CA GLN A 117 4.04 3.21 -36.77
C GLN A 117 3.32 2.02 -37.42
N SER A 118 3.92 0.82 -37.41
CA SER A 118 3.47 -0.29 -38.26
C SER A 118 2.93 -1.52 -37.53
N GLN A 119 3.65 -2.03 -36.52
CA GLN A 119 3.33 -3.31 -35.89
C GLN A 119 2.44 -3.16 -34.66
N GLY A 120 2.70 -2.13 -33.85
CA GLY A 120 1.96 -1.85 -32.63
C GLY A 120 1.59 -0.37 -32.56
N PRO A 121 0.65 0.10 -33.41
CA PRO A 121 0.20 1.49 -33.36
C PRO A 121 -0.26 1.84 -31.97
N ILE A 122 0.26 2.95 -31.44
CA ILE A 122 -0.25 3.60 -30.25
C ILE A 122 -0.85 4.90 -30.74
N SER A 123 -2.12 5.12 -30.42
CA SER A 123 -2.87 6.26 -30.92
C SER A 123 -3.41 7.09 -29.78
N VAL A 124 -3.38 8.40 -29.97
CA VAL A 124 -4.19 9.34 -29.18
C VAL A 124 -5.56 9.46 -29.85
N VAL A 125 -6.59 9.64 -29.04
CA VAL A 125 -7.99 9.60 -29.46
C VAL A 125 -8.72 10.79 -28.86
N GLN A 126 -9.59 11.44 -29.63
CA GLN A 126 -10.40 12.56 -29.13
C GLN A 126 -11.71 12.66 -29.90
N TYR A 127 -12.78 13.05 -29.21
CA TYR A 127 -13.98 13.53 -29.88
C TYR A 127 -13.76 14.95 -30.38
N ILE A 128 -14.05 15.17 -31.66
CA ILE A 128 -13.91 16.44 -32.32
C ILE A 128 -15.26 16.84 -32.90
N GLY A 129 -15.68 18.07 -32.57
CA GLY A 129 -16.88 18.69 -33.09
C GLY A 129 -16.60 19.44 -34.40
N ASN A 130 -17.54 19.36 -35.33
CA ASN A 130 -17.66 20.26 -36.48
C ASN A 130 -19.14 20.62 -36.67
N THR A 131 -19.42 21.52 -37.61
CA THR A 131 -20.76 21.92 -38.06
C THR A 131 -21.69 20.75 -38.41
N SER A 132 -21.15 19.60 -38.82
CA SER A 132 -21.90 18.38 -39.17
C SER A 132 -22.17 17.43 -37.99
N GLY A 133 -21.55 17.63 -36.83
CA GLY A 133 -21.66 16.77 -35.66
C GLY A 133 -20.31 16.46 -35.00
N THR A 134 -20.33 15.55 -34.03
CA THR A 134 -19.14 15.11 -33.30
C THR A 134 -18.66 13.75 -33.80
N PHE A 135 -17.37 13.62 -34.07
CA PHE A 135 -16.74 12.40 -34.56
C PHE A 135 -15.53 12.04 -33.68
N LEU A 136 -15.26 10.74 -33.56
CA LEU A 136 -14.08 10.25 -32.87
C LEU A 136 -12.93 10.14 -33.87
N LEU A 137 -11.83 10.84 -33.64
CA LEU A 137 -10.58 10.65 -34.40
C LEU A 137 -9.55 9.96 -33.53
N ASP A 138 -8.83 9.02 -34.13
CA ASP A 138 -7.62 8.41 -33.60
C ASP A 138 -6.44 8.73 -34.53
N THR A 139 -5.30 9.12 -33.95
CA THR A 139 -4.06 9.42 -34.68
C THR A 139 -2.89 8.75 -34.00
N ASN A 140 -2.00 8.13 -34.78
CA ASN A 140 -0.79 7.50 -34.26
C ASN A 140 0.13 8.56 -33.63
N ILE A 141 0.72 8.26 -32.48
CA ILE A 141 1.64 9.17 -31.78
C ILE A 141 2.92 9.50 -32.59
N PHE A 142 3.25 8.67 -33.58
CA PHE A 142 4.35 8.87 -34.52
C PHE A 142 3.84 8.93 -35.97
N ASP A 143 2.76 9.67 -36.24
CA ASP A 143 2.22 9.84 -37.60
C ASP A 143 3.29 10.34 -38.60
N VAL A 144 3.38 9.73 -39.79
CA VAL A 144 4.41 10.03 -40.79
C VAL A 144 4.29 11.46 -41.32
N ASP A 145 3.07 12.00 -41.37
CA ASP A 145 2.79 13.33 -41.92
C ASP A 145 2.95 14.48 -40.89
N ASP A 146 3.29 14.15 -39.64
CA ASP A 146 3.37 15.10 -38.52
C ASP A 146 4.63 14.91 -37.66
N GLU A 147 5.79 15.20 -38.25
CA GLU A 147 7.09 15.08 -37.56
C GLU A 147 7.18 15.95 -36.30
N GLY A 148 6.63 17.17 -36.32
CA GLY A 148 6.60 18.06 -35.16
C GLY A 148 5.84 17.51 -33.95
N TYR A 149 4.93 16.54 -34.16
CA TYR A 149 4.20 15.90 -33.05
C TYR A 149 4.98 14.76 -32.40
N HIS A 150 6.04 14.25 -33.04
CA HIS A 150 6.81 13.12 -32.52
C HIS A 150 7.44 13.41 -31.16
N LEU A 151 7.71 14.67 -30.83
CA LEU A 151 8.10 15.08 -29.48
C LEU A 151 7.07 14.67 -28.41
N TYR A 152 5.79 14.95 -28.65
CA TYR A 152 4.71 14.57 -27.73
C TYR A 152 4.51 13.06 -27.72
N GLY A 153 4.71 12.39 -28.86
CA GLY A 153 4.74 10.92 -28.94
C GLY A 153 5.81 10.32 -28.02
N TRP A 154 7.02 10.88 -27.98
CA TRP A 154 8.06 10.46 -27.03
C TRP A 154 7.68 10.76 -25.57
N PHE A 155 7.03 11.88 -25.27
CA PHE A 155 6.53 12.14 -23.91
C PHE A 155 5.50 11.11 -23.46
N TYR A 156 4.56 10.74 -24.34
CA TYR A 156 3.61 9.66 -24.08
C TYR A 156 4.34 8.31 -23.85
N LEU A 157 5.31 7.98 -24.70
CA LEU A 157 6.04 6.71 -24.61
C LEU A 157 6.88 6.61 -23.34
N ILE A 158 7.60 7.68 -22.98
CA ILE A 158 8.41 7.73 -21.74
C ILE A 158 7.51 7.61 -20.51
N GLN A 159 6.33 8.26 -20.52
CA GLN A 159 5.36 8.15 -19.42
C GLN A 159 4.77 6.74 -19.32
N TRP A 160 4.55 6.06 -20.45
CA TRP A 160 4.13 4.66 -20.47
C TRP A 160 5.20 3.75 -19.86
N ILE A 161 6.46 3.90 -20.26
CA ILE A 161 7.59 3.13 -19.70
C ILE A 161 7.75 3.39 -18.19
N LYS A 162 7.51 4.62 -17.73
CA LYS A 162 7.53 4.98 -16.31
C LYS A 162 6.30 4.48 -15.52
N GLY A 163 5.32 3.86 -16.18
CA GLY A 163 4.08 3.40 -15.54
C GLY A 163 3.11 4.52 -15.13
N ILE A 164 3.31 5.73 -15.66
CA ILE A 164 2.43 6.89 -15.41
C ILE A 164 1.17 6.82 -16.27
N ARG A 165 1.28 6.22 -17.46
CA ARG A 165 0.19 5.96 -18.40
C ARG A 165 0.20 4.50 -18.80
N GLU A 166 -0.94 4.04 -19.28
CA GLU A 166 -1.18 2.66 -19.71
C GLU A 166 -1.61 2.66 -21.18
N VAL A 167 -1.28 1.61 -21.92
CA VAL A 167 -1.73 1.44 -23.30
C VAL A 167 -2.67 0.24 -23.33
N ILE A 168 -3.89 0.45 -23.82
CA ILE A 168 -4.93 -0.57 -23.86
C ILE A 168 -5.47 -0.68 -25.29
N GLN A 169 -5.66 -1.90 -25.75
CA GLN A 169 -6.36 -2.20 -26.98
C GLN A 169 -7.85 -2.34 -26.72
N PHE A 170 -8.64 -1.41 -27.26
CA PHE A 170 -10.09 -1.48 -27.28
C PHE A 170 -10.52 -2.18 -28.56
N LYS A 171 -11.20 -3.33 -28.43
CA LYS A 171 -11.71 -4.10 -29.57
C LYS A 171 -13.22 -3.90 -29.68
N GLY A 172 -13.67 -3.36 -30.81
CA GLY A 172 -15.08 -3.22 -31.16
C GLY A 172 -15.46 -4.10 -32.35
N GLU A 173 -16.72 -3.99 -32.78
CA GLU A 173 -17.24 -4.71 -33.95
C GLU A 173 -16.59 -4.25 -35.26
N ARG A 174 -16.23 -2.96 -35.36
CA ARG A 174 -15.68 -2.31 -36.56
C ARG A 174 -14.15 -2.20 -36.58
N GLY A 175 -13.46 -2.79 -35.61
CA GLY A 175 -12.00 -2.73 -35.54
C GLY A 175 -11.45 -2.72 -34.12
N TYR A 176 -10.21 -2.27 -33.98
CA TYR A 176 -9.56 -2.09 -32.71
C TYR A 176 -8.82 -0.75 -32.67
N ILE A 177 -8.74 -0.13 -31.49
CA ILE A 177 -7.99 1.09 -31.25
C ILE A 177 -7.05 0.84 -30.08
N ASN A 178 -5.76 1.05 -30.30
CA ASN A 178 -4.75 0.98 -29.26
C ASN A 178 -4.57 2.38 -28.68
N SER A 179 -5.33 2.70 -27.63
CA SER A 179 -5.32 4.03 -27.05
C SER A 179 -4.33 4.08 -25.87
N ILE A 180 -3.72 5.24 -25.65
CA ILE A 180 -2.96 5.53 -24.43
C ILE A 180 -3.85 6.22 -23.40
N SER A 181 -3.68 5.90 -22.12
CA SER A 181 -4.50 6.42 -21.03
C SER A 181 -4.19 7.88 -20.71
N ALA A 182 -5.11 8.51 -20.00
CA ALA A 182 -4.86 9.71 -19.24
C ALA A 182 -3.74 9.48 -18.21
N ARG A 183 -3.13 10.56 -17.74
CA ARG A 183 -2.14 10.49 -16.68
C ARG A 183 -2.77 9.96 -15.39
N ASN A 184 -2.23 8.85 -14.87
CA ASN A 184 -2.61 8.34 -13.57
C ASN A 184 -1.93 9.16 -12.47
N ALA A 185 -2.67 9.52 -11.43
CA ALA A 185 -2.07 10.08 -10.23
C ALA A 185 -1.22 8.98 -9.58
N ILE A 186 0.10 9.18 -9.51
CA ILE A 186 0.96 8.29 -8.72
C ILE A 186 0.61 8.56 -7.25
N HIS A 187 -0.28 7.75 -6.69
CA HIS A 187 -0.59 7.79 -5.27
C HIS A 187 0.56 7.15 -4.50
N VAL A 188 1.56 7.98 -4.16
CA VAL A 188 2.57 7.61 -3.17
C VAL A 188 1.92 7.74 -1.80
N ALA A 189 1.14 6.73 -1.41
CA ALA A 189 0.65 6.59 -0.06
C ALA A 189 1.67 5.76 0.76
N PRO A 190 1.86 6.07 2.05
CA PRO A 190 2.58 5.14 2.93
C PRO A 190 1.86 3.80 2.90
N VAL A 191 2.62 2.73 2.75
CA VAL A 191 2.09 1.37 2.63
C VAL A 191 1.15 1.09 3.81
N ASN A 192 -0.09 0.70 3.51
CA ASN A 192 -1.06 0.34 4.53
C ASN A 192 -0.53 -0.86 5.31
N SER A 193 -0.26 -0.66 6.60
CA SER A 193 0.28 -1.70 7.48
C SER A 193 -0.69 -2.86 7.75
N LEU A 194 -1.95 -2.77 7.27
CA LEU A 194 -2.90 -3.88 7.21
C LEU A 194 -2.76 -4.77 5.95
N GLU A 195 -2.15 -4.27 4.87
CA GLU A 195 -2.13 -4.93 3.55
C GLU A 195 -0.89 -5.81 3.35
N ILE A 196 0.18 -5.60 4.13
CA ILE A 196 1.40 -6.43 4.14
C ILE A 196 1.52 -7.17 5.49
N PRO A 197 1.59 -8.51 5.52
CA PRO A 197 1.58 -9.31 6.75
C PRO A 197 2.92 -9.30 7.53
N LEU A 198 3.59 -8.16 7.63
CA LEU A 198 4.81 -7.98 8.44
C LEU A 198 4.51 -8.05 9.95
N ASN A 199 3.26 -7.78 10.35
CA ASN A 199 2.83 -7.77 11.75
C ASN A 199 2.95 -9.14 12.43
N VAL A 200 2.67 -10.24 11.71
CA VAL A 200 2.65 -11.57 12.31
C VAL A 200 4.06 -12.03 12.65
N ALA A 201 5.03 -11.85 11.73
CA ALA A 201 6.42 -12.21 11.96
C ALA A 201 7.06 -11.36 13.07
N TYR A 202 6.78 -10.05 13.09
CA TYR A 202 7.24 -9.15 14.14
C TYR A 202 6.65 -9.53 15.51
N PHE A 203 5.35 -9.82 15.56
CA PHE A 203 4.67 -10.27 16.78
C PHE A 203 5.24 -11.58 17.32
N CYS A 204 5.42 -12.60 16.46
CA CYS A 204 6.06 -13.85 16.83
C CYS A 204 7.47 -13.64 17.37
N ARG A 205 8.26 -12.75 16.75
CA ARG A 205 9.60 -12.39 17.24
C ARG A 205 9.56 -11.73 18.62
N CYS A 206 8.63 -10.80 18.86
CA CYS A 206 8.46 -10.16 20.16
C CYS A 206 8.09 -11.16 21.26
N ILE A 207 7.20 -12.12 20.96
CA ILE A 207 6.85 -13.20 21.89
C ILE A 207 8.07 -14.05 22.22
N LEU A 208 8.82 -14.49 21.22
CA LEU A 208 10.00 -15.34 21.42
C LEU A 208 11.08 -14.61 22.26
N LEU A 209 11.31 -13.33 21.98
CA LEU A 209 12.24 -12.51 22.77
C LEU A 209 11.80 -12.36 24.22
N TYR A 210 10.51 -12.10 24.44
CA TYR A 210 9.94 -12.00 25.78
C TYR A 210 10.12 -13.31 26.57
N VAL A 211 9.73 -14.45 25.98
CA VAL A 211 9.86 -15.77 26.63
C VAL A 211 11.32 -16.06 26.98
N THR A 212 12.24 -15.76 26.07
CA THR A 212 13.68 -16.00 26.27
C THR A 212 14.26 -15.10 27.38
N ALA A 213 13.88 -13.83 27.41
CA ALA A 213 14.32 -12.88 28.43
C ALA A 213 13.84 -13.26 29.84
N VAL A 214 12.59 -13.70 29.96
CA VAL A 214 12.01 -14.16 31.23
C VAL A 214 12.71 -15.43 31.74
N LEU A 215 12.96 -16.41 30.86
CA LEU A 215 13.71 -17.62 31.23
C LEU A 215 15.13 -17.29 31.71
N PHE A 216 15.81 -16.38 31.02
CA PHE A 216 17.14 -15.92 31.39
C PHE A 216 17.13 -15.24 32.78
N PHE A 217 16.18 -14.34 33.03
CA PHE A 217 16.04 -13.66 34.31
C PHE A 217 15.83 -14.63 35.47
N VAL A 218 14.94 -15.61 35.31
CA VAL A 218 14.68 -16.63 36.35
C VAL A 218 15.90 -17.54 36.55
N ALA A 219 16.62 -17.88 35.48
CA ALA A 219 17.88 -18.61 35.59
C ALA A 219 18.95 -17.83 36.38
N CYS A 220 19.05 -16.51 36.19
CA CYS A 220 19.96 -15.66 36.96
C CYS A 220 19.59 -15.63 38.45
N ILE A 221 18.30 -15.50 38.79
CA ILE A 221 17.82 -15.57 40.18
C ILE A 221 18.18 -16.93 40.80
N ALA A 222 17.89 -18.03 40.11
CA ALA A 222 18.24 -19.37 40.57
C ALA A 222 19.74 -19.49 40.84
N PHE A 223 20.59 -19.06 39.90
CA PHE A 223 22.04 -19.10 40.03
C PHE A 223 22.55 -18.26 41.23
N TYR A 224 21.98 -17.08 41.45
CA TYR A 224 22.29 -16.25 42.61
C TYR A 224 21.98 -16.97 43.94
N TYR A 225 20.83 -17.64 44.03
CA TYR A 225 20.48 -18.38 45.24
C TYR A 225 21.32 -19.64 45.45
N ILE A 226 21.72 -20.34 44.38
CA ILE A 226 22.61 -21.50 44.44
C ILE A 226 24.01 -21.11 44.94
N THR A 227 24.54 -20.00 44.44
CA THR A 227 25.87 -19.51 44.84
C THR A 227 25.86 -18.99 46.28
N THR A 228 24.82 -18.26 46.70
CA THR A 228 24.68 -17.78 48.09
C THR A 228 24.39 -18.90 49.09
N SER A 229 23.76 -20.01 48.66
CA SER A 229 23.58 -21.21 49.49
C SER A 229 24.78 -22.16 49.47
N LYS A 230 25.90 -21.79 48.82
CA LYS A 230 27.12 -22.60 48.69
C LYS A 230 26.86 -23.99 48.08
N GLY A 231 25.87 -24.11 47.21
CA GLY A 231 25.51 -25.38 46.57
C GLY A 231 24.74 -26.36 47.46
N ALA A 232 24.28 -25.94 48.66
CA ALA A 232 23.39 -26.73 49.51
C ALA A 232 21.95 -26.70 48.95
N ILE A 233 21.76 -27.36 47.80
CA ILE A 233 20.49 -27.46 47.09
C ILE A 233 20.18 -28.92 46.75
N GLU A 234 18.90 -29.27 46.80
CA GLU A 234 18.41 -30.54 46.28
C GLU A 234 18.35 -30.48 44.74
N GLY A 235 19.28 -31.16 44.07
CA GLY A 235 19.38 -31.12 42.59
C GLY A 235 18.14 -31.64 41.88
N ILE A 236 17.35 -32.49 42.54
CA ILE A 236 16.07 -33.00 41.99
C ILE A 236 15.03 -31.88 41.88
N ASN A 237 15.05 -30.89 42.79
CA ASN A 237 14.16 -29.73 42.72
C ASN A 237 14.48 -28.84 41.51
N MET A 238 15.72 -28.84 41.02
CA MET A 238 16.13 -28.05 39.85
C MET A 238 15.47 -28.53 38.54
N PHE A 239 15.09 -29.82 38.44
CA PHE A 239 14.33 -30.31 37.28
C PHE A 239 12.87 -29.82 37.25
N ALA A 240 12.31 -29.41 38.39
CA ALA A 240 10.98 -28.83 38.46
C ALA A 240 10.94 -27.35 37.99
N ILE A 241 12.10 -26.66 37.96
CA ILE A 241 12.20 -25.24 37.62
C ILE A 241 11.63 -24.94 36.24
N ASN A 242 11.96 -25.74 35.21
CA ASN A 242 11.50 -25.45 33.85
C ASN A 242 9.96 -25.52 33.74
N ARG A 243 9.32 -26.35 34.57
CA ARG A 243 7.87 -26.51 34.63
C ARG A 243 7.20 -25.38 35.42
N VAL A 244 7.80 -24.96 36.52
CA VAL A 244 7.25 -23.93 37.43
C VAL A 244 7.44 -22.55 36.83
N THR A 245 8.64 -22.24 36.34
CA THR A 245 8.94 -21.02 35.58
C THR A 245 8.08 -20.94 34.32
N GLY A 246 7.91 -22.07 33.62
CA GLY A 246 7.00 -22.20 32.48
C GLY A 246 5.53 -21.91 32.80
N LEU A 247 5.03 -22.30 33.97
CA LEU A 247 3.62 -22.10 34.35
C LEU A 247 3.35 -20.75 35.01
N VAL A 248 4.28 -20.25 35.84
CA VAL A 248 4.13 -18.99 36.59
C VAL A 248 4.46 -17.78 35.73
N TRP A 249 5.58 -17.84 35.00
CA TRP A 249 6.14 -16.70 34.26
C TRP A 249 5.79 -16.75 32.76
N ILE A 250 5.68 -17.95 32.16
CA ILE A 250 5.28 -18.13 30.74
C ILE A 250 3.79 -18.52 30.60
N GLY A 251 3.16 -19.07 31.64
CA GLY A 251 1.76 -19.51 31.59
C GLY A 251 0.75 -18.37 31.42
N ARG A 252 1.11 -17.15 31.85
CA ARG A 252 0.31 -15.93 31.63
C ARG A 252 0.20 -15.61 30.11
N PRO A 253 1.30 -15.62 29.34
CA PRO A 253 1.27 -15.61 27.87
C PRO A 253 0.49 -16.76 27.22
N LEU A 254 0.44 -17.97 27.80
CA LEU A 254 -0.33 -19.08 27.22
C LEU A 254 -1.85 -18.88 27.35
N LEU A 255 -2.32 -18.28 28.46
CA LEU A 255 -3.70 -17.82 28.58
C LEU A 255 -4.01 -16.72 27.57
N PHE A 256 -3.08 -15.78 27.39
CA PHE A 256 -3.17 -14.74 26.38
C PHE A 256 -3.25 -15.34 24.96
N LEU A 257 -2.36 -16.27 24.61
CA LEU A 257 -2.37 -17.00 23.34
C LEU A 257 -3.68 -17.72 23.09
N ARG A 258 -4.31 -18.30 24.13
CA ARG A 258 -5.59 -19.00 23.97
C ARG A 258 -6.73 -18.04 23.61
N VAL A 259 -6.80 -16.88 24.27
CA VAL A 259 -7.77 -15.83 23.93
C VAL A 259 -7.47 -15.26 22.54
N TRP A 260 -6.19 -15.10 22.19
CA TRP A 260 -5.76 -14.64 20.86
C TRP A 260 -6.11 -15.61 19.74
N ILE A 261 -5.88 -16.90 19.92
CA ILE A 261 -6.24 -17.93 18.92
C ILE A 261 -7.75 -17.94 18.72
N ALA A 262 -8.52 -17.85 19.81
CA ALA A 262 -9.98 -17.78 19.72
C ALA A 262 -10.47 -16.49 19.05
N ALA A 263 -9.86 -15.34 19.36
CA ALA A 263 -10.15 -14.06 18.71
C ALA A 263 -9.76 -14.07 17.22
N ALA A 264 -8.61 -14.67 16.87
CA ALA A 264 -8.17 -14.83 15.49
C ALA A 264 -9.15 -15.72 14.71
N LEU A 265 -9.54 -16.86 15.27
CA LEU A 265 -10.54 -17.75 14.67
C LEU A 265 -11.90 -17.05 14.49
N TRP A 266 -12.32 -16.24 15.46
CA TRP A 266 -13.51 -15.41 15.35
C TRP A 266 -13.39 -14.37 14.22
N CYS A 267 -12.25 -13.71 14.09
CA CYS A 267 -11.99 -12.77 13.00
C CYS A 267 -11.88 -13.44 11.62
N PHE A 268 -11.46 -14.70 11.55
CA PHE A 268 -11.44 -15.46 10.29
C PHE A 268 -12.85 -15.89 9.87
N THR A 269 -13.67 -16.37 10.81
CA THR A 269 -15.04 -16.81 10.54
C THR A 269 -16.00 -15.64 10.33
N SER A 270 -15.70 -14.50 10.94
CA SER A 270 -16.39 -13.23 10.72
C SER A 270 -15.34 -12.17 10.34
N PRO A 271 -15.07 -11.95 9.05
CA PRO A 271 -14.14 -10.90 8.61
C PRO A 271 -14.71 -9.50 8.91
N ILE A 272 -13.84 -8.52 9.17
CA ILE A 272 -14.26 -7.13 9.42
C ILE A 272 -14.58 -6.50 8.06
N GLU A 273 -15.84 -6.15 7.83
CA GLU A 273 -16.23 -5.38 6.64
C GLU A 273 -16.05 -3.89 6.94
N HIS A 274 -15.06 -3.27 6.28
CA HIS A 274 -14.86 -1.83 6.35
C HIS A 274 -15.96 -1.14 5.54
N GLN A 275 -16.98 -0.62 6.22
CA GLN A 275 -18.03 0.16 5.57
C GLN A 275 -17.61 1.62 5.46
N ALA A 276 -17.25 2.01 4.23
CA ALA A 276 -17.10 3.39 3.83
C ALA A 276 -18.31 3.77 2.96
N SER A 277 -19.12 4.72 3.45
CA SER A 277 -20.22 5.27 2.66
C SER A 277 -19.81 6.62 2.07
N ILE A 278 -19.89 6.73 0.74
CA ILE A 278 -19.65 7.97 0.02
C ILE A 278 -20.98 8.70 -0.08
N ASN A 279 -21.12 9.79 0.68
CA ASN A 279 -22.26 10.70 0.56
C ASN A 279 -21.70 12.12 0.52
N ARG A 280 -21.64 12.69 -0.68
CA ARG A 280 -21.10 14.04 -0.92
C ARG A 280 -22.18 15.07 -0.65
N SER A 281 -22.08 15.76 0.48
CA SER A 281 -22.89 16.96 0.77
C SER A 281 -21.97 18.17 0.89
N CYS A 282 -22.00 19.03 -0.11
CA CYS A 282 -21.29 20.31 -0.10
C CYS A 282 -22.25 21.43 0.25
N TYR A 283 -21.84 22.30 1.17
CA TYR A 283 -22.57 23.51 1.50
C TYR A 283 -21.60 24.69 1.51
N VAL A 284 -22.11 25.86 1.11
CA VAL A 284 -21.35 27.10 1.09
C VAL A 284 -21.40 27.67 2.51
N VAL A 285 -20.24 27.83 3.14
CA VAL A 285 -20.15 28.30 4.54
C VAL A 285 -20.19 29.83 4.61
N ASP A 286 -19.71 30.50 3.56
CA ASP A 286 -19.84 31.95 3.38
C ASP A 286 -19.95 32.32 1.88
N VAL A 287 -20.76 33.33 1.57
CA VAL A 287 -20.88 33.90 0.22
C VAL A 287 -19.63 34.74 -0.03
N ASP A 288 -18.53 34.07 -0.39
CA ASP A 288 -17.30 34.56 -1.05
C ASP A 288 -16.05 33.78 -0.58
N TYR A 289 -15.86 32.54 -1.05
CA TYR A 289 -14.60 31.74 -1.02
C TYR A 289 -14.41 30.58 -0.01
N GLU A 290 -15.47 29.95 0.53
CA GLU A 290 -15.26 28.63 1.16
C GLU A 290 -16.43 27.65 0.97
N ILE A 291 -16.14 26.51 0.31
CA ILE A 291 -17.08 25.38 0.14
C ILE A 291 -16.64 24.27 1.09
N ALA A 292 -17.48 23.96 2.09
CA ALA A 292 -17.27 22.81 2.96
C ALA A 292 -17.99 21.59 2.37
N CYS A 293 -17.21 20.62 1.91
CA CYS A 293 -17.73 19.35 1.42
C CYS A 293 -17.51 18.24 2.44
N LYS A 294 -18.59 17.60 2.87
CA LYS A 294 -18.51 16.30 3.54
C LYS A 294 -18.52 15.23 2.45
N SER A 295 -17.39 14.56 2.22
CA SER A 295 -17.21 13.63 1.08
C SER A 295 -17.66 12.19 1.36
N GLY A 296 -17.84 11.83 2.63
CA GLY A 296 -18.31 10.53 3.08
C GLY A 296 -18.12 10.34 4.57
N SER A 297 -18.56 9.21 5.11
CA SER A 297 -18.29 8.81 6.49
C SER A 297 -17.64 7.44 6.51
N VAL A 298 -16.46 7.35 7.12
CA VAL A 298 -15.81 6.08 7.45
C VAL A 298 -16.24 5.69 8.85
N VAL A 299 -16.96 4.58 8.98
CA VAL A 299 -17.34 4.07 10.30
C VAL A 299 -16.15 3.32 10.87
N ILE A 300 -15.53 3.88 11.91
CA ILE A 300 -14.40 3.27 12.60
C ILE A 300 -14.91 2.57 13.86
N GLY A 301 -14.91 1.24 13.81
CA GLY A 301 -15.19 0.36 14.97
C GLY A 301 -16.62 -0.19 15.04
N ASP A 302 -16.73 -1.42 15.52
CA ASP A 302 -17.99 -2.15 15.74
C ASP A 302 -18.16 -2.43 17.24
N LYS A 303 -19.17 -1.81 17.85
CA LYS A 303 -19.48 -1.96 19.28
C LYS A 303 -19.88 -3.40 19.63
N LEU A 304 -20.59 -4.09 18.75
CA LEU A 304 -21.06 -5.46 18.97
C LEU A 304 -19.89 -6.43 18.98
N ARG A 305 -18.92 -6.27 18.08
CA ARG A 305 -17.69 -7.08 18.11
C ARG A 305 -16.82 -6.83 19.33
N PHE A 306 -16.66 -5.57 19.74
CA PHE A 306 -15.89 -5.24 20.93
C PHE A 306 -16.48 -5.92 22.17
N VAL A 307 -17.79 -5.79 22.35
CA VAL A 307 -18.53 -6.45 23.44
C VAL A 307 -18.46 -7.98 23.30
N GLY A 308 -18.56 -8.51 22.07
CA GLY A 308 -18.42 -9.93 21.77
C GLY A 308 -17.06 -10.51 22.19
N LEU A 309 -15.95 -9.78 21.95
CA LEU A 309 -14.61 -10.18 22.37
C LEU A 309 -14.46 -10.24 23.90
N ILE A 310 -15.10 -9.30 24.61
CA ILE A 310 -15.13 -9.32 26.09
C ILE A 310 -15.87 -10.56 26.58
N PHE A 311 -17.05 -10.85 26.03
CA PHE A 311 -17.82 -12.03 26.41
C PHE A 311 -17.12 -13.35 26.03
N LEU A 312 -16.42 -13.38 24.90
CA LEU A 312 -15.63 -14.53 24.49
C LEU A 312 -14.48 -14.80 25.47
N ALA A 313 -13.79 -13.76 25.94
CA ALA A 313 -12.74 -13.92 26.96
C ALA A 313 -13.31 -14.45 28.28
N ILE A 314 -14.42 -13.88 28.77
CA ILE A 314 -15.09 -14.32 30.00
C ILE A 314 -15.58 -15.77 29.87
N GLY A 315 -16.21 -16.10 28.74
CA GLY A 315 -16.74 -17.44 28.46
C GLY A 315 -15.64 -18.51 28.42
N LEU A 316 -14.48 -18.20 27.83
CA LEU A 316 -13.34 -19.11 27.82
C LEU A 316 -12.79 -19.38 29.22
N VAL A 317 -12.72 -18.35 30.08
CA VAL A 317 -12.29 -18.51 31.48
C VAL A 317 -13.28 -19.40 32.23
N PHE A 318 -14.57 -19.14 32.09
CA PHE A 318 -15.62 -19.92 32.75
C PHE A 318 -15.65 -21.38 32.28
N LEU A 319 -15.50 -21.61 30.97
CA LEU A 319 -15.39 -22.96 30.40
C LEU A 319 -14.17 -23.71 30.96
N CYS A 320 -13.02 -23.04 31.07
CA CYS A 320 -11.82 -23.64 31.65
C CYS A 320 -12.02 -24.02 33.11
N TYR A 321 -12.68 -23.16 33.89
CA TYR A 321 -13.04 -23.43 35.28
C TYR A 321 -13.94 -24.66 35.40
N ILE A 322 -15.01 -24.74 34.59
CA ILE A 322 -15.92 -25.88 34.58
C ILE A 322 -15.20 -27.18 34.21
N VAL A 323 -14.40 -27.17 33.13
CA VAL A 323 -13.64 -28.35 32.68
C VAL A 323 -12.67 -28.82 33.77
N GLN A 324 -11.99 -27.88 34.45
CA GLN A 324 -11.12 -28.24 35.57
C GLN A 324 -11.91 -28.81 36.74
N ARG A 325 -13.08 -28.24 37.07
CA ARG A 325 -13.94 -28.72 38.16
C ARG A 325 -14.48 -30.12 37.91
N PHE A 326 -14.85 -30.44 36.67
CA PHE A 326 -15.27 -31.79 36.29
C PHE A 326 -14.13 -32.79 36.23
N ARG A 327 -12.94 -32.37 35.75
CA ARG A 327 -11.76 -33.24 35.66
C ARG A 327 -11.19 -33.59 37.04
N PHE A 328 -11.33 -32.69 38.01
CA PHE A 328 -10.81 -32.87 39.37
C PHE A 328 -11.88 -32.55 40.43
N PRO A 329 -12.87 -33.44 40.60
CA PRO A 329 -14.03 -33.19 41.47
C PRO A 329 -13.71 -33.30 42.98
N HIS A 330 -12.58 -33.90 43.37
CA HIS A 330 -12.19 -34.17 44.77
C HIS A 330 -10.87 -33.51 45.15
N ILE A 331 -10.66 -32.24 44.78
CA ILE A 331 -9.49 -31.48 45.27
C ILE A 331 -9.77 -31.03 46.70
N GLN A 332 -9.01 -31.53 47.67
CA GLN A 332 -8.99 -31.03 49.04
C GLN A 332 -8.37 -29.61 49.08
N GLU A 333 -8.99 -28.69 49.81
CA GLU A 333 -8.41 -27.37 50.08
C GLU A 333 -7.13 -27.53 50.92
N ARG A 334 -6.01 -26.99 50.44
CA ARG A 334 -4.73 -27.02 51.17
C ARG A 334 -4.70 -25.96 52.27
N GLN A 335 -4.17 -26.33 53.43
CA GLN A 335 -4.11 -25.50 54.65
C GLN A 335 -3.19 -24.27 54.56
N VAL A 336 -2.33 -24.15 53.54
CA VAL A 336 -1.38 -23.03 53.44
C VAL A 336 -1.76 -22.13 52.27
N SER A 337 -2.33 -20.96 52.60
CA SER A 337 -2.70 -19.92 51.65
C SER A 337 -1.51 -19.00 51.37
N SER A 338 -0.85 -19.18 50.23
CA SER A 338 0.19 -18.27 49.74
C SER A 338 -0.43 -17.24 48.81
N TYR A 339 -0.64 -16.01 49.27
CA TYR A 339 -1.21 -14.92 48.47
C TYR A 339 -0.31 -14.43 47.32
N LEU A 340 0.98 -14.77 47.38
CA LEU A 340 1.96 -14.43 46.36
C LEU A 340 2.06 -15.51 45.25
N LEU A 341 1.60 -16.74 45.51
CA LEU A 341 1.64 -17.82 44.53
C LEU A 341 0.41 -17.79 43.62
N TYR A 342 0.66 -17.93 42.32
CA TYR A 342 -0.39 -18.08 41.33
C TYR A 342 -1.17 -19.40 41.54
N ALA A 343 -2.51 -19.36 41.42
CA ALA A 343 -3.39 -20.49 41.71
C ALA A 343 -3.05 -21.78 40.94
N THR A 344 -2.64 -21.70 39.66
CA THR A 344 -2.26 -22.92 38.93
C THR A 344 -0.92 -23.49 39.39
N ALA A 345 0.01 -22.64 39.84
CA ALA A 345 1.27 -23.10 40.42
C ALA A 345 1.03 -23.78 41.77
N LEU A 346 0.15 -23.19 42.59
CA LEU A 346 -0.30 -23.77 43.86
C LEU A 346 -0.91 -25.18 43.69
N HIS A 347 -1.72 -25.38 42.65
CA HIS A 347 -2.40 -26.67 42.40
C HIS A 347 -1.54 -27.70 41.64
N HIS A 348 -0.59 -27.28 40.81
CA HIS A 348 0.32 -28.19 40.10
C HIS A 348 1.55 -28.57 40.90
N PHE A 349 1.90 -27.82 41.95
CA PHE A 349 2.96 -28.22 42.88
C PHE A 349 2.46 -29.31 43.81
N LYS A 350 3.06 -30.50 43.77
CA LYS A 350 2.80 -31.55 44.77
C LYS A 350 3.73 -31.31 45.96
N GLN A 351 3.25 -30.59 46.98
CA GLN A 351 4.01 -30.20 48.18
C GLN A 351 4.17 -31.35 49.19
N ASP A 352 3.55 -32.50 48.94
CA ASP A 352 3.41 -33.62 49.88
C ASP A 352 4.76 -34.20 50.36
N HIS A 353 5.85 -33.98 49.61
CA HIS A 353 7.21 -34.44 49.98
C HIS A 353 8.03 -33.38 50.73
N TRP A 354 7.52 -32.16 50.84
CA TRP A 354 8.21 -31.02 51.45
C TRP A 354 7.62 -30.67 52.83
N ILE A 355 6.60 -31.40 53.28
CA ILE A 355 5.96 -31.21 54.58
C ILE A 355 6.37 -32.38 55.47
N TYR A 356 7.16 -32.10 56.51
CA TYR A 356 7.52 -33.07 57.55
C TYR A 356 7.02 -32.54 58.89
N GLN A 357 6.21 -33.33 59.61
CA GLN A 357 5.62 -32.95 60.90
C GLN A 357 4.89 -31.57 60.89
N ASN A 358 4.06 -31.31 59.86
CA ASN A 358 3.38 -30.02 59.66
C ASN A 358 4.29 -28.79 59.44
N VAL A 359 5.60 -28.99 59.19
CA VAL A 359 6.54 -27.91 58.86
C VAL A 359 6.97 -28.04 57.39
N TYR A 360 6.91 -26.94 56.65
CA TYR A 360 7.26 -26.86 55.23
C TYR A 360 8.76 -26.60 55.05
N TYR A 361 9.48 -27.57 54.51
CA TYR A 361 10.91 -27.51 54.22
C TYR A 361 11.12 -27.27 52.73
N ILE A 362 11.58 -26.07 52.38
CA ILE A 362 11.92 -25.69 51.00
C ILE A 362 13.29 -25.01 50.98
N ASP A 363 14.09 -25.32 49.96
CA ASP A 363 15.37 -24.63 49.75
C ASP A 363 15.16 -23.20 49.23
N ARG A 364 16.12 -22.32 49.50
CA ARG A 364 16.00 -20.87 49.19
C ARG A 364 15.84 -20.59 47.69
N ALA A 365 16.43 -21.42 46.83
CA ALA A 365 16.34 -21.23 45.38
C ALA A 365 14.94 -21.62 44.87
N SER A 366 14.41 -22.75 45.32
CA SER A 366 13.04 -23.19 45.02
C SER A 366 11.99 -22.23 45.58
N ALA A 367 12.24 -21.62 46.75
CA ALA A 367 11.34 -20.63 47.36
C ALA A 367 11.29 -19.28 46.62
N ALA A 368 12.35 -18.87 45.93
CA ALA A 368 12.39 -17.62 45.17
C ALA A 368 11.75 -17.72 43.79
N ILE A 369 11.59 -18.94 43.27
CA ILE A 369 11.05 -19.22 41.92
C ILE A 369 9.56 -19.55 41.97
N ASN A 370 9.09 -20.10 43.10
CA ASN A 370 7.67 -20.30 43.42
C ASN A 370 7.03 -18.96 43.81
#